data_AF-A0A2V9QZA2-F1
#
_entry.id   AF-A0A2V9QZA2-F1
#
_cell.length_a   1.000
_cell.length_b   1.000
_cell.length_c   1.000
_cell.angle_alpha   90.00
_cell.angle_beta   90.00
_cell.angle_gamma   90.00
#
_symmetry.space_group_name_H-M   'P 1'
#
loop_
_entity.id
_entity.type
_entity.pdbx_description
1 polymer ?
#
loop_
_entity_poly.entity_id
_entity_poly.type
_entity_poly.pdbx_seq_one_letter_code
_entity_poly.pdbx_strand_id
1 'polypeptide(L)'
;MNKSTLKSVSDSVRQHATNTYVRPAQRRGGQIFSINVGEVHRAVALRNRVPLVCQALESEKFLQANELKLISRTGPPSGQSTTVTYTYEFLDSKRSPSRREDPWNRLRGALKDVFAELGGGEAYLRDERERFNAADRSTTRESK
;
A
#
# COMPACT_ATOMS: atom_id res chain seq x y z
N MET A 1 -4.34 18.62 31.55
CA MET A 1 -4.52 18.62 30.07
C MET A 1 -5.52 17.51 29.73
N ASN A 2 -6.79 17.81 29.85
CA ASN A 2 -7.87 16.84 29.96
C ASN A 2 -9.00 17.32 29.05
N LYS A 3 -8.88 16.99 27.76
CA LYS A 3 -10.03 17.05 26.85
C LYS A 3 -10.90 15.83 27.16
N SER A 4 -11.66 15.91 28.25
CA SER A 4 -12.85 15.08 28.46
C SER A 4 -13.86 15.54 27.42
N THR A 5 -13.77 14.92 26.25
CA THR A 5 -14.51 15.24 25.03
C THR A 5 -16.01 15.18 25.30
N LEU A 6 -16.69 16.33 25.19
CA LEU A 6 -18.13 16.36 24.94
C LEU A 6 -18.36 15.56 23.65
N LYS A 7 -18.82 14.31 23.80
CA LYS A 7 -18.99 13.38 22.69
C LYS A 7 -20.12 13.90 21.80
N SER A 8 -19.77 14.63 20.75
CA SER A 8 -20.75 15.18 19.83
C SER A 8 -21.48 14.04 19.11
N VAL A 9 -22.71 14.29 18.67
CA VAL A 9 -23.45 13.38 17.81
C VAL A 9 -22.61 12.97 16.60
N SER A 10 -21.84 13.90 16.03
CA SER A 10 -20.91 13.64 14.93
C SER A 10 -19.78 12.68 15.33
N ASP A 11 -19.27 12.75 16.56
CA ASP A 11 -18.21 11.86 17.04
C ASP A 11 -18.75 10.45 17.28
N SER A 12 -20.01 10.33 17.72
CA SER A 12 -20.68 9.03 17.85
C SER A 12 -20.84 8.34 16.49
N VAL A 13 -21.19 9.11 15.44
CA VAL A 13 -21.26 8.60 14.06
C VAL A 13 -19.90 8.11 13.59
N ARG A 14 -18.83 8.91 13.76
CA ARG A 14 -17.46 8.53 13.40
C ARG A 14 -17.04 7.24 14.11
N GLN A 15 -17.25 7.17 15.42
CA GLN A 15 -16.85 6.02 16.22
C GLN A 15 -17.58 4.75 15.80
N HIS A 16 -18.88 4.85 15.52
CA HIS A 16 -19.67 3.73 15.02
C HIS A 16 -19.16 3.27 13.64
N ALA A 17 -18.95 4.21 12.71
CA ALA A 17 -18.44 3.89 11.38
C ALA A 17 -17.07 3.21 11.43
N THR A 18 -16.16 3.70 12.29
CA THR A 18 -14.85 3.09 12.50
C THR A 18 -14.96 1.66 13.06
N ASN A 19 -15.80 1.43 14.06
CA ASN A 19 -15.90 0.13 14.70
C ASN A 19 -16.60 -0.93 13.83
N THR A 20 -17.63 -0.53 13.10
CA THR A 20 -18.49 -1.45 12.34
C THR A 20 -17.97 -1.71 10.93
N TYR A 21 -17.38 -0.70 10.27
CA TYR A 21 -16.96 -0.83 8.87
C TYR A 21 -15.44 -0.80 8.70
N VAL A 22 -14.77 0.22 9.26
CA VAL A 22 -13.32 0.41 9.04
C VAL A 22 -12.51 -0.73 9.66
N ARG A 23 -12.71 -1.04 10.95
CA ARG A 23 -11.95 -2.10 11.64
C ARG A 23 -12.15 -3.49 11.00
N PRO A 24 -13.38 -3.92 10.65
CA PRO A 24 -13.55 -5.18 9.95
C PRO A 24 -12.97 -5.18 8.53
N ALA A 25 -13.06 -4.08 7.79
CA ALA A 25 -12.46 -3.97 6.46
C ALA A 25 -10.92 -4.06 6.52
N GLN A 26 -10.30 -3.39 7.50
CA GLN A 26 -8.87 -3.45 7.76
C GLN A 26 -8.41 -4.86 8.13
N ARG A 27 -9.17 -5.57 9.00
CA ARG A 27 -8.87 -6.97 9.36
C ARG A 27 -8.96 -7.94 8.19
N ARG A 28 -9.88 -7.69 7.25
CA ARG A 28 -10.01 -8.51 6.03
C ARG A 28 -8.92 -8.22 5.00
N GLY A 29 -8.12 -7.17 5.17
CA GLY A 29 -7.17 -6.70 4.15
C GLY A 29 -7.87 -6.21 2.88
N GLY A 30 -9.12 -5.78 2.99
CA GLY A 30 -9.88 -5.23 1.87
C GLY A 30 -9.48 -3.76 1.68
N GLN A 31 -8.90 -3.43 0.53
CA GLN A 31 -8.42 -2.06 0.25
C GLN A 31 -9.55 -1.08 0.01
N ILE A 32 -10.69 -1.57 -0.48
CA ILE A 32 -11.87 -0.77 -0.83
C ILE A 32 -13.06 -1.34 -0.06
N PHE A 33 -13.83 -0.45 0.57
CA PHE A 33 -15.08 -0.82 1.22
C PHE A 33 -16.12 0.28 1.07
N SER A 34 -17.39 -0.09 1.22
CA SER A 34 -18.50 0.82 1.09
C SER A 34 -19.28 0.92 2.40
N ILE A 35 -19.72 2.12 2.75
CA ILE A 35 -20.56 2.41 3.91
C ILE A 35 -21.88 2.97 3.42
N ASN A 36 -22.98 2.36 3.86
CA ASN A 36 -24.32 2.87 3.59
C ASN A 36 -24.76 3.85 4.70
N VAL A 37 -25.18 5.06 4.31
CA VAL A 37 -25.58 6.11 5.25
C VAL A 37 -26.83 5.71 6.04
N GLY A 38 -27.78 5.01 5.42
CA GLY A 38 -29.02 4.57 6.06
C GLY A 38 -28.78 3.58 7.18
N GLU A 39 -27.84 2.65 7.01
CA GLU A 39 -27.44 1.72 8.06
C GLU A 39 -26.80 2.45 9.25
N VAL A 40 -25.87 3.37 8.99
CA VAL A 40 -25.22 4.17 10.04
C VAL A 40 -26.24 5.05 10.77
N HIS A 41 -27.17 5.68 10.04
CA HIS A 41 -28.23 6.50 10.62
C HIS A 41 -29.17 5.67 11.52
N ARG A 42 -29.56 4.47 11.09
CA ARG A 42 -30.38 3.53 11.89
C ARG A 42 -29.63 3.06 13.13
N ALA A 43 -28.35 2.71 13.00
CA ALA A 43 -27.54 2.21 14.10
C ALA A 43 -27.27 3.26 15.19
N VAL A 44 -27.14 4.54 14.82
CA VAL A 44 -26.95 5.64 15.78
C VAL A 44 -28.30 6.21 16.27
N ALA A 45 -29.43 5.66 15.81
CA ALA A 45 -30.80 6.02 16.20
C ALA A 45 -31.09 7.53 16.15
N LEU A 46 -30.52 8.24 15.17
CA LEU A 46 -30.72 9.67 15.02
C LEU A 46 -32.12 9.97 14.44
N ARG A 47 -32.77 11.01 14.96
CA ARG A 47 -34.07 11.49 14.44
C ARG A 47 -33.83 12.63 13.45
N ASN A 48 -34.15 12.42 12.17
CA ASN A 48 -34.10 13.42 11.09
C ASN A 48 -32.75 14.15 10.92
N ARG A 49 -31.62 13.47 11.12
CA ARG A 49 -30.28 14.08 10.99
C ARG A 49 -29.39 13.34 9.99
N VAL A 50 -29.96 12.92 8.86
CA VAL A 50 -29.21 12.32 7.74
C VAL A 50 -28.08 13.24 7.23
N PRO A 51 -28.29 14.56 7.04
CA PRO A 51 -27.22 15.46 6.59
C PRO A 51 -26.00 15.49 7.53
N LEU A 52 -26.23 15.35 8.84
CA LEU A 52 -25.16 15.32 9.84
C LEU A 52 -24.29 14.07 9.69
N VAL A 53 -24.90 12.93 9.37
CA VAL A 53 -24.19 11.67 9.11
C VAL A 53 -23.31 11.82 7.88
N CYS A 54 -23.85 12.36 6.77
CA CYS A 54 -23.07 12.62 5.56
C CYS A 54 -21.88 13.55 5.85
N GLN A 55 -22.10 14.67 6.55
CA GLN A 55 -21.02 15.58 6.92
C GLN A 55 -19.96 14.93 7.81
N ALA A 56 -20.36 14.07 8.76
CA ALA A 56 -19.43 13.36 9.62
C ALA A 56 -18.57 12.36 8.83
N LEU A 57 -19.17 11.66 7.86
CA LEU A 57 -18.51 10.69 6.99
C LEU A 57 -17.63 11.32 5.89
N GLU A 58 -17.98 12.52 5.42
CA GLU A 58 -17.19 13.27 4.42
C GLU A 58 -16.07 14.11 5.07
N SER A 59 -16.17 14.44 6.35
CA SER A 59 -15.22 15.35 6.98
C SER A 59 -13.79 14.80 7.07
N GLU A 60 -12.81 15.70 6.89
CA GLU A 60 -11.38 15.39 6.93
C GLU A 60 -10.94 14.70 8.22
N LYS A 61 -11.51 15.08 9.37
CA LYS A 61 -11.23 14.44 10.66
C LYS A 61 -11.48 12.93 10.65
N PHE A 62 -12.47 12.45 9.90
CA PHE A 62 -12.76 11.01 9.80
C PHE A 62 -11.80 10.34 8.81
N LEU A 63 -11.56 10.98 7.67
CA LEU A 63 -10.66 10.49 6.63
C LEU A 63 -9.23 10.38 7.14
N GLN A 64 -8.68 11.43 7.76
CA GLN A 64 -7.30 11.46 8.27
C GLN A 64 -7.11 10.49 9.45
N ALA A 65 -8.06 10.45 10.40
CA ALA A 65 -7.92 9.59 11.58
C ALA A 65 -7.94 8.09 11.26
N ASN A 66 -8.49 7.70 10.12
CA ASN A 66 -8.56 6.30 9.67
C ASN A 66 -7.74 6.06 8.39
N GLU A 67 -6.97 7.05 7.94
CA GLU A 67 -6.19 7.01 6.69
C GLU A 67 -7.02 6.55 5.49
N LEU A 68 -8.19 7.16 5.31
CA LEU A 68 -9.16 6.83 4.25
C LEU A 68 -9.21 7.91 3.18
N LYS A 69 -9.51 7.49 1.95
CA LYS A 69 -9.84 8.36 0.83
C LYS A 69 -11.23 8.02 0.32
N LEU A 70 -12.07 9.04 0.11
CA LEU A 70 -13.36 8.86 -0.53
C LEU A 70 -13.19 8.72 -2.05
N ILE A 71 -13.60 7.59 -2.62
CA ILE A 71 -13.50 7.31 -4.06
C ILE A 71 -14.78 7.72 -4.78
N SER A 72 -15.93 7.36 -4.21
CA SER A 72 -17.22 7.51 -4.89
C SER A 72 -18.34 7.71 -3.90
N ARG A 73 -19.35 8.46 -4.35
CA ARG A 73 -20.63 8.62 -3.68
C ARG A 73 -21.71 8.14 -4.65
N THR A 74 -22.39 7.06 -4.30
CA THR A 74 -23.47 6.49 -5.11
C THR A 74 -24.79 6.65 -4.37
N GLY A 75 -25.76 7.31 -4.99
CA GLY A 75 -27.08 7.54 -4.40
C GLY A 75 -27.99 8.36 -5.31
N PRO A 76 -29.27 8.54 -4.93
CA PRO A 76 -30.21 9.36 -5.69
C PRO A 76 -29.70 10.82 -5.80
N PRO A 77 -30.07 11.56 -6.87
CA PRO A 77 -29.49 12.86 -7.22
C PRO A 77 -29.61 13.91 -6.10
N SER A 78 -30.51 13.70 -5.14
CA SER A 78 -30.70 14.56 -3.97
C SER A 78 -29.55 14.51 -2.95
N GLY A 79 -28.67 13.49 -2.95
CA GLY A 79 -27.47 13.42 -2.11
C GLY A 79 -27.69 13.42 -0.58
N GLN A 80 -28.93 13.49 -0.11
CA GLN A 80 -29.32 13.68 1.30
C GLN A 80 -30.28 12.57 1.79
N SER A 81 -30.26 11.40 1.13
CA SER A 81 -31.17 10.30 1.44
C SER A 81 -30.45 9.16 2.17
N THR A 82 -31.21 8.33 2.88
CA THR A 82 -30.71 7.13 3.57
C THR A 82 -30.12 6.09 2.63
N THR A 83 -30.33 6.20 1.31
CA THR A 83 -29.82 5.26 0.32
C THR A 83 -28.42 5.62 -0.21
N VAL A 84 -27.83 6.74 0.25
CA VAL A 84 -26.48 7.14 -0.17
C VAL A 84 -25.45 6.13 0.36
N THR A 85 -24.56 5.71 -0.52
CA THR A 85 -23.45 4.81 -0.24
C THR A 85 -22.14 5.51 -0.59
N TYR A 86 -21.23 5.56 0.37
CA TYR A 86 -19.89 6.10 0.20
C TYR A 86 -18.89 4.95 0.06
N THR A 87 -18.08 4.99 -0.98
CA THR A 87 -17.01 4.02 -1.20
C THR A 87 -15.68 4.66 -0.84
N TYR A 88 -14.96 4.02 0.07
CA TYR A 88 -13.68 4.45 0.60
C TYR A 88 -12.57 3.49 0.23
N GLU A 89 -11.35 4.02 0.14
CA GLU A 89 -10.12 3.25 -0.01
C GLU A 89 -9.12 3.65 1.08
N PHE A 90 -8.38 2.67 1.60
CA PHE A 90 -7.32 2.92 2.57
C PHE A 90 -6.11 3.58 1.87
N LEU A 91 -5.56 4.65 2.43
CA LEU A 91 -4.38 5.35 1.91
C LEU A 91 -3.08 4.56 2.16
N ASP A 92 -3.04 3.73 3.21
CA ASP A 92 -1.93 2.79 3.44
C ASP A 92 -2.02 1.55 2.53
N SER A 93 -2.93 1.57 1.55
CA SER A 93 -2.84 0.78 0.33
C SER A 93 -1.69 1.21 -0.57
N LYS A 94 -0.52 1.53 0.01
CA LYS A 94 0.66 0.99 -0.65
C LYS A 94 0.37 -0.49 -0.70
N ARG A 95 0.01 -0.99 -1.89
CA ARG A 95 0.59 -2.24 -2.37
C ARG A 95 1.96 -2.26 -1.70
N SER A 96 2.17 -3.10 -0.69
CA SER A 96 3.46 -3.75 -0.68
C SER A 96 3.47 -4.33 -2.09
N PRO A 97 4.30 -3.81 -3.02
CA PRO A 97 4.41 -4.48 -4.29
C PRO A 97 4.90 -5.85 -3.85
N SER A 98 3.98 -6.82 -3.76
CA SER A 98 4.18 -8.20 -3.36
C SER A 98 5.60 -8.55 -3.71
N ARG A 99 6.50 -8.48 -2.71
CA ARG A 99 7.94 -8.22 -2.85
C ARG A 99 8.34 -8.42 -4.30
N ARG A 100 8.24 -7.38 -5.15
CA ARG A 100 8.69 -7.48 -6.53
C ARG A 100 10.16 -7.82 -6.35
N GLU A 101 10.50 -9.09 -6.48
CA GLU A 101 11.89 -9.51 -6.46
C GLU A 101 12.57 -8.58 -7.43
N ASP A 102 13.60 -7.89 -6.93
CA ASP A 102 14.44 -7.06 -7.77
C ASP A 102 14.74 -7.90 -9.02
N PRO A 103 14.39 -7.45 -10.25
CA PRO A 103 14.64 -8.22 -11.46
C PRO A 103 16.09 -8.70 -11.55
N TRP A 104 17.01 -7.95 -10.94
CA TRP A 104 18.43 -8.28 -10.82
C TRP A 104 18.73 -9.48 -9.91
N ASN A 105 17.86 -9.82 -8.95
CA ASN A 105 18.01 -11.01 -8.12
C ASN A 105 17.88 -12.30 -8.93
N ARG A 106 17.12 -12.30 -10.04
CA ARG A 106 17.03 -13.46 -10.95
C ARG A 106 18.32 -13.71 -11.72
N LEU A 107 19.15 -12.67 -11.88
CA LEU A 107 20.43 -12.74 -12.58
C LEU A 107 21.55 -13.29 -11.67
N ARG A 108 21.34 -13.35 -10.35
CA ARG A 108 22.36 -13.88 -9.43
C ARG A 108 22.63 -15.35 -9.72
N GLY A 109 23.90 -15.66 -9.99
CA GLY A 109 24.32 -17.00 -10.36
C GLY A 109 24.15 -17.33 -11.85
N ALA A 110 23.74 -16.37 -12.68
CA ALA A 110 23.91 -16.51 -14.13
C ALA A 110 25.38 -16.82 -14.42
N LEU A 111 25.64 -17.88 -15.21
CA LEU A 111 26.96 -18.46 -15.52
C LEU A 111 27.62 -19.33 -14.43
N LYS A 112 26.93 -19.66 -13.33
CA LYS A 112 27.51 -20.54 -12.29
C LYS A 112 28.00 -21.88 -12.88
N ASP A 113 27.20 -22.52 -13.73
CA ASP A 113 27.53 -23.84 -14.29
C ASP A 113 28.71 -23.75 -15.27
N VAL A 114 28.76 -22.71 -16.10
CA VAL A 114 29.88 -22.42 -17.00
C VAL A 114 31.17 -22.23 -16.20
N PHE A 115 31.13 -21.42 -15.14
CA PHE A 115 32.31 -21.25 -14.29
C PHE A 115 32.67 -22.52 -13.54
N ALA A 116 31.72 -23.40 -13.20
CA ALA A 116 32.02 -24.68 -12.58
C ALA A 116 32.79 -25.60 -13.53
N GLU A 117 32.43 -25.65 -14.82
CA GLU A 117 33.16 -26.40 -15.86
C GLU A 117 34.59 -25.88 -16.06
N LEU A 118 34.80 -24.57 -15.92
CA LEU A 118 36.11 -23.92 -16.02
C LEU A 118 36.95 -24.01 -14.73
N GLY A 119 36.54 -24.83 -13.74
CA GLY A 119 37.27 -25.00 -12.49
C GLY A 119 37.00 -23.92 -11.43
N GLY A 120 35.95 -23.13 -11.61
CA GLY A 120 35.50 -22.04 -10.74
C GLY A 120 35.85 -20.66 -11.29
N GLY A 121 35.06 -19.64 -10.93
CA GLY A 121 35.25 -18.27 -11.40
C GLY A 121 36.63 -17.68 -11.03
N GLU A 122 37.14 -18.01 -9.85
CA GLU A 122 38.49 -17.59 -9.43
C GLU A 122 39.61 -18.26 -10.25
N ALA A 123 39.43 -19.52 -10.65
CA ALA A 123 40.40 -20.22 -11.49
C ALA A 123 40.45 -19.59 -12.88
N TYR A 124 39.28 -19.31 -13.46
CA TYR A 124 39.17 -18.62 -14.75
C TYR A 124 39.81 -17.22 -14.70
N LEU A 125 39.49 -16.40 -13.69
CA LEU A 125 40.06 -15.05 -13.57
C LEU A 125 41.58 -15.07 -13.39
N ARG A 126 42.13 -16.10 -12.73
CA ARG A 126 43.57 -16.27 -12.58
C ARG A 126 44.24 -16.57 -13.92
N ASP A 127 43.73 -17.55 -14.64
CA ASP A 127 44.26 -17.94 -15.97
C ASP A 127 44.20 -16.76 -16.96
N GLU A 128 43.07 -16.04 -17.01
CA GLU A 128 42.96 -14.83 -17.83
C GLU A 128 43.98 -13.74 -17.45
N ARG A 129 44.19 -13.51 -16.14
CA ARG A 129 45.20 -12.55 -15.67
C ARG A 129 46.62 -12.97 -16.03
N GLU A 130 46.94 -14.24 -15.92
CA GLU A 130 48.26 -14.77 -16.27
C GLU A 130 48.53 -14.61 -17.76
N ARG A 131 47.54 -14.94 -18.61
CA ARG A 131 47.61 -14.74 -20.07
C ARG A 131 47.77 -13.28 -20.46
N PHE A 132 46.98 -12.39 -19.85
CA PHE A 132 47.07 -10.96 -20.10
C PHE A 132 48.46 -10.41 -19.76
N ASN A 133 48.99 -10.77 -18.59
CA ASN A 133 50.33 -10.36 -18.17
C ASN A 133 51.45 -10.98 -19.02
N ALA A 134 51.25 -12.19 -19.54
CA ALA A 134 52.21 -12.84 -20.43
C ALA A 134 52.26 -12.16 -21.81
N ALA A 135 51.10 -11.79 -22.36
CA ALA A 135 51.01 -11.06 -23.62
C ALA A 135 51.72 -9.70 -23.58
N ASP A 136 51.56 -8.95 -22.49
CA ASP A 136 52.21 -7.64 -22.29
C ASP A 136 53.75 -7.74 -22.17
N ARG A 137 54.25 -8.88 -21.65
CA ARG A 137 55.69 -9.15 -21.59
C ARG A 137 56.29 -9.55 -22.93
N SER A 138 55.52 -10.19 -23.81
CA SER A 138 55.97 -10.50 -25.17
C SER A 138 56.06 -9.27 -26.06
N THR A 139 55.08 -8.35 -26.00
CA THR A 139 55.09 -7.10 -26.79
C THR A 139 56.25 -6.18 -26.44
N THR A 140 56.69 -6.19 -25.17
CA THR A 140 57.85 -5.40 -24.70
C THR A 140 59.19 -5.96 -25.20
N ARG A 141 59.27 -7.25 -25.58
CA ARG A 141 60.53 -7.90 -25.99
C ARG A 141 60.83 -7.86 -27.49
N GLU A 142 59.84 -7.59 -28.35
CA GLU A 142 60.03 -7.44 -29.81
C GLU A 142 60.42 -6.01 -30.26
N SER A 143 60.57 -5.07 -29.32
CA SER A 143 60.86 -3.65 -29.64
C SER A 143 62.32 -3.22 -29.40
N LYS A 144 63.29 -4.14 -29.46
CA LYS A 144 64.71 -3.80 -29.25
C LYS A 144 65.64 -4.44 -30.27
#